data_AF-A0A7S2A6A9-F1
#
_entry.id   AF-A0A7S2A6A9-F1
#
_cell.length_a   1.000
_cell.length_b   1.000
_cell.length_c   1.000
_cell.angle_alpha   90.00
_cell.angle_beta   90.00
_cell.angle_gamma   90.00
#
_symmetry.space_group_name_H-M   'P 1'
#
loop_
_entity.id
_entity.type
_entity.pdbx_description
1 polymer ?
#
loop_
_entity_poly.entity_id
_entity_poly.type
_entity_poly.pdbx_seq_one_letter_code
_entity_poly.pdbx_strand_id
1 'polypeptide(L)'
;AYVKDGGDPRLLLLSRAEEYASMGWIDARQASELSRILVSSLRRNGADAGDDDGYEGDPLYARAKLFLDTVRRKRESVVTTGGGSGRSRGNSMNPERGGSEDRFLGTPAASVTGGSRSTRAPIITAAAMTPSLFPPGREILLPEVASGGLSDAMLRDLFVETCFFARLGFLQPPSCLSCAYREATVEDRGRPRSKDEEDYERRKREQCSHPVVWRRDATVLLHPEKLGDSALVVATCRAVGAWMRGEERGGLLWNRVTKKLVKA
;
A
#
# COMPACT_ATOMS: atom_id res chain seq x y z
N ALA A 1 -8.52 -13.25 -19.99
CA ALA A 1 -8.47 -14.66 -19.54
C ALA A 1 -8.92 -14.82 -18.08
N TYR A 2 -9.79 -13.94 -17.58
CA TYR A 2 -10.18 -13.89 -16.17
C TYR A 2 -11.52 -14.62 -15.97
N VAL A 3 -11.53 -15.56 -15.01
CA VAL A 3 -12.69 -16.26 -14.44
C VAL A 3 -13.51 -17.11 -15.43
N LYS A 4 -12.99 -18.28 -15.81
CA LYS A 4 -13.84 -19.37 -16.35
C LYS A 4 -14.12 -20.50 -15.37
N ASP A 5 -13.38 -20.59 -14.26
CA ASP A 5 -13.41 -21.80 -13.40
C ASP A 5 -14.06 -21.63 -12.02
N GLY A 6 -14.85 -20.57 -11.78
CA GLY A 6 -15.62 -20.43 -10.53
C GLY A 6 -14.81 -20.41 -9.23
N GLY A 7 -13.48 -20.28 -9.31
CA GLY A 7 -12.61 -20.24 -8.13
C GLY A 7 -12.79 -18.95 -7.35
N ASP A 8 -12.76 -19.05 -6.01
CA ASP A 8 -12.82 -17.88 -5.12
C ASP A 8 -11.69 -16.90 -5.49
N PRO A 9 -12.00 -15.64 -5.88
CA PRO A 9 -10.99 -14.64 -6.22
C PRO A 9 -9.97 -14.39 -5.09
N ARG A 10 -10.33 -14.69 -3.83
CA ARG A 10 -9.45 -14.60 -2.66
C ARG A 10 -8.36 -15.68 -2.68
N LEU A 11 -8.66 -16.90 -3.16
CA LEU A 11 -7.67 -17.98 -3.35
C LEU A 11 -6.62 -17.63 -4.39
N LEU A 12 -7.05 -17.01 -5.48
CA LEU A 12 -6.18 -16.52 -6.54
C LEU A 12 -5.23 -15.44 -6.01
N LEU A 13 -5.74 -14.53 -5.18
CA LEU A 13 -4.97 -13.46 -4.56
C LEU A 13 -3.91 -14.01 -3.58
N LEU A 14 -4.28 -14.98 -2.75
CA LEU A 14 -3.36 -15.64 -1.82
C LEU A 14 -2.28 -16.44 -2.56
N SER A 15 -2.67 -17.26 -3.54
CA SER A 15 -1.74 -18.08 -4.33
C SER A 15 -0.74 -17.21 -5.10
N ARG A 16 -1.18 -16.05 -5.62
CA ARG A 16 -0.29 -15.10 -6.29
C ARG A 16 0.61 -14.33 -5.32
N ALA A 17 0.15 -14.03 -4.11
CA ALA A 17 1.00 -13.43 -3.08
C ALA A 17 2.10 -14.41 -2.63
N GLU A 18 1.76 -15.69 -2.49
CA GLU A 18 2.72 -16.78 -2.24
C GLU A 18 3.76 -16.88 -3.37
N GLU A 19 3.31 -16.89 -4.63
CA GLU A 19 4.18 -16.92 -5.80
C GLU A 19 5.13 -15.71 -5.83
N TYR A 20 4.63 -14.50 -5.67
CA TYR A 20 5.48 -13.29 -5.70
C TYR A 20 6.47 -13.23 -4.53
N ALA A 21 6.07 -13.69 -3.34
CA ALA A 21 6.97 -13.79 -2.21
C ALA A 21 8.07 -14.86 -2.46
N SER A 22 7.74 -15.95 -3.15
CA SER A 22 8.71 -16.99 -3.52
C SER A 22 9.71 -16.51 -4.58
N MET A 23 9.27 -15.64 -5.50
CA MET A 23 10.12 -15.02 -6.53
C MET A 23 10.93 -13.82 -6.02
N GLY A 24 10.73 -13.41 -4.76
CA GLY A 24 11.38 -12.23 -4.19
C GLY A 24 10.89 -10.90 -4.77
N TRP A 25 9.73 -10.90 -5.42
CA TRP A 25 9.14 -9.71 -6.04
C TRP A 25 8.44 -8.80 -5.03
N ILE A 26 8.03 -9.37 -3.90
CA ILE A 26 7.50 -8.62 -2.77
C ILE A 26 8.31 -8.97 -1.52
N ASP A 27 8.61 -7.96 -0.71
CA ASP A 27 9.33 -8.17 0.54
C ASP A 27 8.41 -8.80 1.61
N ALA A 28 9.01 -9.25 2.72
CA ALA A 28 8.27 -9.88 3.82
C ALA A 28 7.22 -8.93 4.45
N ARG A 29 7.40 -7.61 4.35
CA ARG A 29 6.45 -6.63 4.88
C ARG A 29 5.23 -6.52 3.97
N GLN A 30 5.44 -6.42 2.66
CA GLN A 30 4.39 -6.38 1.64
C GLN A 30 3.58 -7.68 1.63
N ALA A 31 4.25 -8.83 1.69
CA ALA A 31 3.59 -10.13 1.82
C ALA A 31 2.74 -10.20 3.09
N SER A 32 3.27 -9.75 4.23
CA SER A 32 2.54 -9.75 5.51
C SER A 32 1.29 -8.86 5.47
N GLU A 33 1.33 -7.72 4.80
CA GLU A 33 0.14 -6.86 4.70
C GLU A 33 -0.91 -7.37 3.73
N LEU A 34 -0.52 -7.93 2.58
CA LEU A 34 -1.48 -8.56 1.66
C LEU A 34 -2.27 -9.65 2.36
N SER A 35 -1.61 -10.46 3.17
CA SER A 35 -2.26 -11.54 3.91
C SER A 35 -3.12 -11.03 5.06
N ARG A 36 -2.73 -9.94 5.73
CA ARG A 36 -3.59 -9.28 6.73
C ARG A 36 -4.87 -8.73 6.11
N ILE A 37 -4.77 -8.09 4.95
CA ILE A 37 -5.93 -7.58 4.21
C ILE A 37 -6.85 -8.75 3.86
N LEU A 38 -6.28 -9.86 3.37
CA LEU A 38 -7.04 -11.06 3.02
C LEU A 38 -7.76 -11.66 4.24
N VAL A 39 -7.04 -11.86 5.34
CA VAL A 39 -7.58 -12.37 6.61
C VAL A 39 -8.67 -11.45 7.18
N SER A 40 -8.45 -10.13 7.12
CA SER A 40 -9.44 -9.15 7.61
C SER A 40 -10.67 -9.06 6.71
N SER A 41 -10.52 -9.32 5.40
CA SER A 41 -11.64 -9.44 4.48
C SER A 41 -12.43 -10.72 4.75
N LEU A 42 -11.75 -11.86 4.95
CA LEU A 42 -12.40 -13.11 5.33
C LEU A 42 -13.22 -12.95 6.61
N ARG A 43 -12.62 -12.37 7.67
CA ARG A 43 -13.27 -12.09 8.95
C ARG A 43 -14.49 -11.17 8.90
N ARG A 44 -14.55 -10.26 7.93
CA ARG A 44 -15.74 -9.40 7.77
C ARG A 44 -16.90 -10.18 7.14
N ASN A 45 -16.62 -10.96 6.10
CA ASN A 45 -17.66 -11.60 5.31
C ASN A 45 -18.40 -12.75 6.02
N GLY A 46 -17.79 -13.44 6.96
CA GLY A 46 -18.47 -14.44 7.80
C GLY A 46 -18.88 -13.93 9.18
N ALA A 47 -18.50 -12.73 9.62
CA ALA A 47 -19.09 -12.11 10.82
C ALA A 47 -20.55 -11.72 10.51
N ASP A 48 -20.81 -11.34 9.26
CA ASP A 48 -22.16 -11.16 8.73
C ASP A 48 -22.96 -12.47 8.63
N ALA A 49 -22.30 -13.63 8.73
CA ALA A 49 -22.95 -14.95 8.67
C ALA A 49 -23.44 -15.47 10.03
N GLY A 50 -23.18 -14.76 11.14
CA GLY A 50 -23.74 -15.07 12.46
C GLY A 50 -23.13 -16.27 13.20
N ASP A 51 -22.08 -16.89 12.67
CA ASP A 51 -21.38 -18.01 13.32
C ASP A 51 -20.20 -17.48 14.15
N ASP A 52 -20.40 -17.34 15.47
CA ASP A 52 -19.39 -16.84 16.42
C ASP A 52 -18.18 -17.79 16.59
N ASP A 53 -18.31 -19.06 16.18
CA ASP A 53 -17.27 -20.10 16.29
C ASP A 53 -16.64 -20.50 14.92
N GLY A 54 -17.06 -19.88 13.81
CA GLY A 54 -16.99 -20.51 12.48
C GLY A 54 -15.72 -20.34 11.62
N TYR A 55 -14.68 -19.64 12.08
CA TYR A 55 -13.57 -19.26 11.18
C TYR A 55 -12.33 -20.13 11.19
N GLU A 56 -12.05 -20.84 12.29
CA GLU A 56 -10.86 -21.70 12.35
C GLU A 56 -10.98 -22.94 11.45
N GLY A 57 -12.18 -23.27 10.98
CA GLY A 57 -12.44 -24.34 10.03
C GLY A 57 -12.31 -23.96 8.55
N ASP A 58 -12.23 -22.66 8.21
CA ASP A 58 -12.11 -22.24 6.81
C ASP A 58 -10.70 -22.55 6.27
N PRO A 59 -10.56 -23.43 5.26
CA PRO A 59 -9.25 -23.78 4.68
C PRO A 59 -8.52 -22.56 4.11
N LEU A 60 -9.23 -21.50 3.70
CA LEU A 60 -8.64 -20.24 3.25
C LEU A 60 -8.00 -19.46 4.38
N TYR A 61 -8.69 -19.39 5.51
CA TYR A 61 -8.17 -18.75 6.70
C TYR A 61 -6.93 -19.49 7.23
N ALA A 62 -6.99 -20.82 7.30
CA ALA A 62 -5.86 -21.65 7.69
C ALA A 62 -4.64 -21.44 6.78
N ARG A 63 -4.84 -21.42 5.45
CA ARG A 63 -3.77 -21.19 4.48
C ARG A 63 -3.19 -19.78 4.58
N ALA A 64 -4.04 -18.75 4.68
CA ALA A 64 -3.59 -17.37 4.83
C ALA A 64 -2.81 -17.14 6.14
N LYS A 65 -3.24 -17.79 7.24
CA LYS A 65 -2.54 -17.79 8.53
C LYS A 65 -1.18 -18.49 8.45
N LEU A 66 -1.11 -19.66 7.82
CA LEU A 66 0.16 -20.37 7.59
C LEU A 66 1.16 -19.54 6.77
N PHE A 67 0.68 -18.87 5.72
CA PHE A 67 1.53 -18.01 4.91
C PHE A 67 2.03 -16.79 5.72
N LEU A 68 1.17 -16.15 6.53
CA LEU A 68 1.58 -15.09 7.45
C LEU A 68 2.66 -15.54 8.43
N ASP A 69 2.48 -16.70 9.05
CA ASP A 69 3.46 -17.25 10.00
C ASP A 69 4.79 -17.57 9.32
N THR A 70 4.74 -18.08 8.08
CA THR A 70 5.94 -18.36 7.27
C THR A 70 6.72 -17.08 6.96
N VAL A 71 6.02 -16.04 6.50
CA VAL A 71 6.61 -14.73 6.21
C VAL A 71 7.20 -14.10 7.47
N ARG A 72 6.52 -14.24 8.62
CA ARG A 72 7.00 -13.73 9.91
C ARG A 72 8.26 -14.44 10.39
N ARG A 73 8.29 -15.77 10.34
CA ARG A 73 9.50 -16.57 10.71
C ARG A 73 10.69 -16.21 9.83
N LYS A 74 10.49 -16.05 8.53
CA LYS A 74 11.55 -15.65 7.58
C LYS A 74 12.12 -14.27 7.90
N ARG A 75 11.28 -13.35 8.40
CA ARG A 75 11.73 -12.04 8.89
C ARG A 75 12.56 -12.16 10.18
N GLU A 76 12.10 -12.97 11.13
CA GLU A 76 12.78 -13.17 12.42
C GLU A 76 14.15 -13.89 12.26
N SER A 77 14.28 -14.78 11.27
CA SER A 77 15.57 -15.44 10.95
C SER A 77 16.62 -14.51 10.33
N VAL A 78 16.20 -13.45 9.64
CA VAL A 78 17.11 -12.45 9.05
C VAL A 78 17.63 -11.49 10.13
N VAL A 79 16.85 -11.21 11.17
CA VAL A 79 17.24 -10.31 12.27
C VAL A 79 18.27 -10.95 13.20
N THR A 80 18.21 -12.27 13.40
CA THR A 80 19.10 -12.99 14.32
C THR A 80 20.50 -13.24 13.75
N THR A 81 20.71 -13.17 12.43
CA THR A 81 22.03 -13.38 11.81
C THR A 81 22.89 -12.11 11.70
N GLY A 82 22.34 -10.91 11.95
CA GLY A 82 23.05 -9.64 11.80
C GLY A 82 23.49 -8.95 13.10
N GLY A 83 23.20 -9.53 14.27
CA GLY A 83 23.31 -8.85 15.57
C GLY A 83 24.35 -9.43 16.53
N GLY A 84 25.55 -9.77 16.04
CA GLY A 84 26.64 -10.27 16.87
C GLY A 84 27.80 -9.29 16.96
N SER A 85 27.68 -8.20 17.75
CA SER A 85 28.85 -7.49 18.26
C SER A 85 28.58 -6.81 19.59
N GLY A 86 29.11 -7.49 20.62
CA GLY A 86 29.44 -7.09 21.98
C GLY A 86 28.95 -5.76 22.56
N ARG A 87 28.19 -5.86 23.65
CA ARG A 87 28.36 -4.96 24.80
C ARG A 87 28.28 -5.74 26.11
N SER A 88 29.46 -5.97 26.68
CA SER A 88 29.68 -6.47 28.03
C SER A 88 29.03 -5.55 29.06
N ARG A 89 28.20 -6.13 29.93
CA ARG A 89 27.76 -5.51 31.18
C ARG A 89 28.91 -5.59 32.18
N GLY A 90 29.35 -4.43 32.66
CA GLY A 90 30.24 -4.29 33.81
C GLY A 90 29.57 -3.39 34.85
N ASN A 91 29.45 -3.90 36.06
CA ASN A 91 28.79 -3.34 37.24
C ASN A 91 29.26 -1.93 37.61
N SER A 92 28.34 -1.12 38.15
CA SER A 92 28.71 -0.06 39.09
C SER A 92 27.75 -0.09 40.28
N MET A 93 28.31 -0.36 41.44
CA MET A 93 27.71 -0.16 42.75
C MET A 93 27.36 1.31 42.97
N ASN A 94 26.35 1.58 43.80
CA ASN A 94 26.30 2.81 44.58
C ASN A 94 25.61 2.57 45.94
N PRO A 95 26.02 3.28 47.00
CA PRO A 95 25.70 2.95 48.38
C PRO A 95 24.47 3.71 48.93
N GLU A 96 24.06 3.24 50.10
CA GLU A 96 22.98 3.73 50.94
C GLU A 96 23.16 5.19 51.41
N ARG A 97 22.04 5.93 51.50
CA ARG A 97 21.84 7.03 52.45
C ARG A 97 20.36 7.16 52.76
N GLY A 98 20.01 6.99 54.03
CA GLY A 98 18.64 7.08 54.52
C GLY A 98 18.19 8.50 54.88
N GLY A 99 16.94 8.59 55.35
CA GLY A 99 16.53 9.59 56.34
C GLY A 99 15.29 10.44 56.01
N SER A 100 14.25 10.19 56.80
CA SER A 100 13.23 11.13 57.32
C SER A 100 11.89 11.31 56.60
N GLU A 101 10.89 11.44 57.47
CA GLU A 101 9.44 11.32 57.35
C GLU A 101 8.72 12.63 56.95
N ASP A 102 7.41 12.49 56.79
CA ASP A 102 6.35 13.51 56.87
C ASP A 102 6.13 14.46 55.68
N ARG A 103 5.07 14.18 54.90
CA ARG A 103 3.78 14.91 54.99
C ARG A 103 2.75 14.41 53.98
N PHE A 104 1.54 14.21 54.51
CA PHE A 104 0.31 13.92 53.79
C PHE A 104 -0.36 15.22 53.28
N LEU A 105 -1.22 15.03 52.28
CA LEU A 105 -2.22 15.93 51.67
C LEU A 105 -1.75 16.78 50.47
N GLY A 106 -2.29 16.41 49.30
CA GLY A 106 -2.34 17.29 48.13
C GLY A 106 -2.41 16.53 46.83
N THR A 107 -3.59 16.00 46.48
CA THR A 107 -3.90 15.52 45.12
C THR A 107 -3.83 16.70 44.14
N PRO A 108 -3.17 16.55 42.99
CA PRO A 108 -3.84 16.95 41.76
C PRO A 108 -3.70 15.90 40.66
N ALA A 109 -4.79 15.80 39.89
CA ALA A 109 -4.99 15.10 38.62
C ALA A 109 -3.74 14.48 37.97
N ALA A 110 -3.64 13.16 38.06
CA ALA A 110 -2.82 12.38 37.13
C ALA A 110 -3.45 12.48 35.73
N SER A 111 -2.83 13.29 34.87
CA SER A 111 -3.07 13.22 33.43
C SER A 111 -2.67 11.83 32.94
N VAL A 112 -3.63 11.07 32.43
CA VAL A 112 -3.35 9.84 31.70
C VAL A 112 -2.74 10.21 30.35
N THR A 113 -1.41 10.35 30.34
CA THR A 113 -0.58 10.23 29.15
C THR A 113 -0.39 8.73 28.88
N GLY A 114 -1.07 8.18 27.88
CA GLY A 114 -0.92 6.75 27.64
C GLY A 114 -1.71 6.13 26.50
N GLY A 115 -2.21 6.91 25.55
CA GLY A 115 -2.76 6.37 24.31
C GLY A 115 -1.67 6.29 23.25
N SER A 116 -0.80 5.27 23.31
CA SER A 116 0.07 4.92 22.18
C SER A 116 -0.81 4.47 21.01
N ARG A 117 -1.31 5.45 20.24
CA ARG A 117 -1.91 5.22 18.95
C ARG A 117 -0.80 4.61 18.10
N SER A 118 -0.83 3.30 17.96
CA SER A 118 -0.06 2.58 16.95
C SER A 118 -0.44 3.16 15.60
N THR A 119 0.29 4.19 15.17
CA THR A 119 0.29 4.72 13.83
C THR A 119 0.95 3.66 12.96
N ARG A 120 0.18 2.61 12.66
CA ARG A 120 0.52 1.63 11.62
C ARG A 120 0.75 2.42 10.34
N ALA A 121 2.02 2.62 10.00
CA ALA A 121 2.39 3.26 8.76
C ALA A 121 1.83 2.39 7.62
N PRO A 122 1.02 2.94 6.70
CA PRO A 122 0.55 2.21 5.54
C PRO A 122 1.75 1.64 4.78
N ILE A 123 1.52 0.57 4.02
CA ILE A 123 2.48 0.01 3.07
C ILE A 123 3.14 1.20 2.38
N ILE A 124 4.43 1.40 2.65
CA ILE A 124 5.19 2.50 2.06
C ILE A 124 5.22 2.14 0.58
N THR A 125 4.34 2.75 -0.21
CA THR A 125 4.45 2.77 -1.66
C THR A 125 5.88 3.16 -1.99
N ALA A 126 6.57 2.42 -2.86
CA ALA A 126 7.92 2.78 -3.27
C ALA A 126 8.01 4.24 -3.78
N ALA A 127 6.90 4.74 -4.34
CA ALA A 127 6.69 6.13 -4.75
C ALA A 127 6.68 7.17 -3.59
N ALA A 128 6.67 6.75 -2.33
CA ALA A 128 6.67 7.64 -1.16
C ALA A 128 8.05 8.25 -0.88
N MET A 129 9.13 7.72 -1.47
CA MET A 129 10.50 8.11 -1.12
C MET A 129 11.25 8.90 -2.20
N THR A 130 10.65 9.20 -3.35
CA THR A 130 11.38 9.87 -4.43
C THR A 130 11.04 11.36 -4.54
N PRO A 131 12.03 12.27 -4.37
CA PRO A 131 11.94 13.67 -4.76
C PRO A 131 11.45 13.80 -6.21
N SER A 132 10.79 14.91 -6.52
CA SER A 132 9.99 15.12 -7.75
C SER A 132 10.63 14.56 -9.02
N LEU A 133 10.23 13.33 -9.39
CA LEU A 133 10.57 12.71 -10.69
C LEU A 133 10.17 13.58 -11.87
N PHE A 134 9.17 14.42 -11.66
CA PHE A 134 8.70 15.36 -12.63
C PHE A 134 9.45 16.69 -12.44
N PRO A 135 10.07 17.22 -13.51
CA PRO A 135 10.53 18.60 -13.52
C PRO A 135 9.41 19.56 -13.12
N PRO A 136 9.71 20.73 -12.53
CA PRO A 136 8.71 21.72 -12.19
C PRO A 136 7.77 22.01 -13.37
N GLY A 137 6.46 21.90 -13.13
CA GLY A 137 5.43 22.13 -14.14
C GLY A 137 5.18 20.98 -15.13
N ARG A 138 5.92 19.87 -15.06
CA ARG A 138 5.58 18.64 -15.80
C ARG A 138 4.72 17.73 -14.96
N GLU A 139 3.70 17.14 -15.57
CA GLU A 139 2.81 16.18 -14.91
C GLU A 139 2.88 14.79 -15.55
N ILE A 140 3.55 14.66 -16.69
CA ILE A 140 3.60 13.46 -17.53
C ILE A 140 5.03 13.26 -18.04
N LEU A 141 5.54 12.04 -17.92
CA LEU A 141 6.77 11.55 -18.51
C LEU A 141 6.42 10.54 -19.59
N LEU A 142 6.66 10.93 -20.84
CA LEU A 142 6.55 10.03 -21.97
C LEU A 142 7.68 8.99 -21.94
N PRO A 143 7.48 7.77 -22.47
CA PRO A 143 8.44 6.67 -22.40
C PRO A 143 9.83 7.06 -22.90
N GLU A 144 9.92 7.92 -23.93
CA GLU A 144 11.20 8.38 -24.48
C GLU A 144 12.02 9.19 -23.45
N VAL A 145 11.33 9.86 -22.51
CA VAL A 145 11.93 10.62 -21.41
C VAL A 145 12.04 9.76 -20.14
N ALA A 146 11.09 8.85 -19.91
CA ALA A 146 11.04 7.98 -18.75
C ALA A 146 12.22 7.01 -18.71
N SER A 147 12.61 6.43 -19.86
CA SER A 147 13.73 5.49 -19.95
C SER A 147 15.10 6.11 -19.60
N GLY A 148 15.22 7.45 -19.61
CA GLY A 148 16.42 8.15 -19.17
C GLY A 148 16.39 8.63 -17.72
N GLY A 149 15.22 8.67 -17.07
CA GLY A 149 15.03 9.30 -15.75
C GLY A 149 14.53 8.37 -14.65
N LEU A 150 13.92 7.23 -14.98
CA LEU A 150 13.40 6.27 -14.02
C LEU A 150 14.28 5.03 -13.98
N SER A 151 14.67 4.61 -12.78
CA SER A 151 15.36 3.33 -12.61
C SER A 151 14.41 2.17 -12.86
N ASP A 152 14.93 1.04 -13.35
CA ASP A 152 14.14 -0.17 -13.60
C ASP A 152 13.41 -0.65 -12.32
N ALA A 153 14.06 -0.52 -11.16
CA ALA A 153 13.45 -0.83 -9.86
C ALA A 153 12.17 -0.01 -9.61
N MET A 154 12.19 1.29 -9.89
CA MET A 154 11.02 2.15 -9.72
C MET A 154 9.89 1.79 -10.69
N LEU A 155 10.22 1.44 -11.94
CA LEU A 155 9.23 0.98 -12.90
C LEU A 155 8.57 -0.32 -12.45
N ARG A 156 9.34 -1.27 -11.90
CA ARG A 156 8.81 -2.52 -11.32
C ARG A 156 7.89 -2.24 -10.13
N ASP A 157 8.26 -1.32 -9.24
CA ASP A 157 7.41 -0.97 -8.12
C ASP A 157 6.07 -0.34 -8.57
N LEU A 158 6.12 0.56 -9.55
CA LEU A 158 4.90 1.15 -10.14
C LEU A 158 4.07 0.12 -10.93
N PHE A 159 4.72 -0.89 -11.52
CA PHE A 159 4.03 -2.02 -12.13
C PHE A 159 3.27 -2.85 -11.10
N VAL A 160 3.83 -3.06 -9.90
CA VAL A 160 3.12 -3.72 -8.79
C VAL A 160 1.86 -2.94 -8.40
N GLU A 161 1.93 -1.61 -8.34
CA GLU A 161 0.73 -0.77 -8.11
C GLU A 161 -0.33 -0.99 -9.21
N THR A 162 0.07 -1.05 -10.47
CA THR A 162 -0.85 -1.32 -11.59
C THR A 162 -1.49 -2.71 -11.46
N CYS A 163 -0.71 -3.73 -11.07
CA CYS A 163 -1.20 -5.07 -10.82
C CYS A 163 -2.21 -5.11 -9.66
N PHE A 164 -1.99 -4.32 -8.61
CA PHE A 164 -2.93 -4.19 -7.50
C PHE A 164 -4.30 -3.70 -7.99
N PHE A 165 -4.33 -2.62 -8.78
CA PHE A 165 -5.59 -2.11 -9.32
C PHE A 165 -6.24 -3.05 -10.34
N ALA A 166 -5.45 -3.75 -11.15
CA ALA A 166 -5.96 -4.77 -12.07
C ALA A 166 -6.68 -5.91 -11.32
N ARG A 167 -6.18 -6.31 -10.14
CA ARG A 167 -6.84 -7.29 -9.28
C ARG A 167 -8.17 -6.80 -8.70
N LEU A 168 -8.32 -5.49 -8.53
CA LEU A 168 -9.58 -4.86 -8.14
C LEU A 168 -10.54 -4.67 -9.32
N GLY A 169 -10.19 -5.17 -10.52
CA GLY A 169 -11.02 -5.08 -11.73
C GLY A 169 -10.85 -3.77 -12.50
N PHE A 170 -9.94 -2.89 -12.09
CA PHE A 170 -9.66 -1.67 -12.85
C PHE A 170 -8.81 -1.97 -14.08
N LEU A 171 -9.19 -1.40 -15.21
CA LEU A 171 -8.39 -1.47 -16.42
C LEU A 171 -7.11 -0.61 -16.31
N GLN A 172 -7.19 0.52 -15.62
CA GLN A 172 -6.06 1.43 -15.35
C GLN A 172 -6.19 1.93 -13.91
N PRO A 173 -5.07 2.23 -13.22
CA PRO A 173 -5.09 2.72 -11.86
C PRO A 173 -5.76 4.10 -11.76
N PRO A 174 -6.90 4.30 -11.08
CA PRO A 174 -7.59 5.59 -11.02
C PRO A 174 -6.84 6.69 -10.24
N SER A 175 -5.88 6.29 -9.41
CA SER A 175 -5.04 7.14 -8.58
C SER A 175 -3.80 6.35 -8.12
N CYS A 176 -2.86 6.98 -7.41
CA CYS A 176 -1.77 6.24 -6.77
C CYS A 176 -2.29 5.42 -5.58
N LEU A 177 -1.56 4.37 -5.21
CA LEU A 177 -1.98 3.47 -4.12
C LEU A 177 -2.14 4.20 -2.76
N SER A 178 -1.33 5.24 -2.51
CA SER A 178 -1.46 6.09 -1.31
C SER A 178 -2.79 6.85 -1.25
N CYS A 179 -3.24 7.41 -2.38
CA CYS A 179 -4.56 8.06 -2.45
C CYS A 179 -5.70 7.05 -2.33
N ALA A 180 -5.61 5.91 -3.02
CA ALA A 180 -6.62 4.84 -2.92
C ALA A 180 -6.75 4.30 -1.49
N TYR A 181 -5.62 4.08 -0.79
CA TYR A 181 -5.66 3.66 0.61
C TYR A 181 -6.32 4.70 1.51
N ARG A 182 -5.97 5.99 1.32
CA ARG A 182 -6.58 7.08 2.08
C ARG A 182 -8.10 7.12 1.88
N GLU A 183 -8.56 6.99 0.64
CA GLU A 183 -9.99 6.92 0.31
C GLU A 183 -10.70 5.79 1.05
N ALA A 184 -10.15 4.57 0.97
CA ALA A 184 -10.69 3.39 1.63
C ALA A 184 -10.75 3.55 3.16
N THR A 185 -9.71 4.11 3.79
CA THR A 185 -9.69 4.31 5.25
C THR A 185 -10.70 5.32 5.75
N VAL A 186 -11.11 6.27 4.92
CA VAL A 186 -12.10 7.26 5.32
C VAL A 186 -13.52 6.70 5.13
N GLU A 187 -13.76 5.83 4.16
CA GLU A 187 -15.03 5.10 4.01
C GLU A 187 -15.29 4.12 5.17
N ASP A 188 -14.26 3.40 5.62
CA ASP A 188 -14.36 2.39 6.69
C ASP A 188 -14.78 2.98 8.05
N ARG A 189 -14.70 4.30 8.23
CA ARG A 189 -15.11 4.98 9.47
C ARG A 189 -16.62 5.01 9.67
N GLY A 190 -17.42 4.65 8.67
CA GLY A 190 -18.89 4.55 8.77
C GLY A 190 -19.61 5.86 9.09
N ARG A 191 -18.87 6.98 9.22
CA ARG A 191 -19.42 8.30 9.48
C ARG A 191 -19.59 9.02 8.13
N PRO A 192 -20.76 9.61 7.86
CA PRO A 192 -20.91 10.53 6.74
C PRO A 192 -19.86 11.62 6.84
N ARG A 193 -19.08 11.83 5.77
CA ARG A 193 -18.10 12.90 5.74
C ARG A 193 -18.83 14.23 5.78
N SER A 194 -18.24 15.21 6.46
CA SER A 194 -18.70 16.58 6.25
C SER A 194 -18.31 17.03 4.84
N LYS A 195 -19.08 17.96 4.27
CA LYS A 195 -18.73 18.58 2.99
C LYS A 195 -17.30 19.16 3.00
N ASP A 196 -16.87 19.72 4.13
CA ASP A 196 -15.52 20.27 4.30
C ASP A 196 -14.43 19.19 4.23
N GLU A 197 -14.68 18.01 4.81
CA GLU A 197 -13.76 16.86 4.74
C GLU A 197 -13.67 16.32 3.31
N GLU A 198 -14.79 16.23 2.59
CA GLU A 198 -14.82 15.82 1.18
C GLU A 198 -14.06 16.81 0.29
N ASP A 199 -14.29 18.11 0.47
CA ASP A 199 -13.62 19.17 -0.26
C ASP A 199 -12.11 19.20 0.04
N TYR A 200 -11.71 18.93 1.28
CA TYR A 200 -10.32 18.80 1.67
C TYR A 200 -9.65 17.60 0.98
N GLU A 201 -10.28 16.43 1.03
CA GLU A 201 -9.74 15.21 0.43
C GLU A 201 -9.70 15.27 -1.10
N ARG A 202 -10.67 15.92 -1.73
CA ARG A 202 -10.64 16.23 -3.17
C ARG A 202 -9.44 17.12 -3.51
N ARG A 203 -9.26 18.25 -2.81
CA ARG A 203 -8.12 19.16 -3.03
C ARG A 203 -6.78 18.46 -2.84
N LYS A 204 -6.67 17.60 -1.83
CA LYS A 204 -5.46 16.82 -1.58
C LYS A 204 -5.14 15.81 -2.69
N ARG A 205 -6.16 15.21 -3.32
CA ARG A 205 -6.00 14.35 -4.51
C ARG A 205 -5.59 15.16 -5.73
N GLU A 206 -6.21 16.32 -5.94
CA GLU A 206 -5.87 17.26 -7.01
C GLU A 206 -4.46 17.86 -6.88
N GLN A 207 -3.86 17.80 -5.70
CA GLN A 207 -2.48 18.24 -5.45
C GLN A 207 -1.48 17.07 -5.40
N CYS A 208 -1.94 15.82 -5.55
CA CYS A 208 -1.08 14.66 -5.42
C CYS A 208 -0.17 14.49 -6.65
N SER A 209 1.14 14.59 -6.43
CA SER A 209 2.18 14.45 -7.45
C SER A 209 2.82 13.07 -7.50
N HIS A 210 2.31 12.08 -6.76
CA HIS A 210 2.88 10.73 -6.78
C HIS A 210 2.82 10.14 -8.20
N PRO A 211 3.90 9.51 -8.68
CA PRO A 211 3.91 8.84 -9.96
C PRO A 211 2.93 7.67 -10.00
N VAL A 212 2.32 7.47 -11.15
CA VAL A 212 1.41 6.38 -11.47
C VAL A 212 1.76 5.91 -12.88
N VAL A 213 1.97 4.60 -13.04
CA VAL A 213 2.14 4.00 -14.37
C VAL A 213 0.78 3.92 -15.06
N TRP A 214 0.74 4.35 -16.32
CA TRP A 214 -0.44 4.34 -17.16
C TRP A 214 -0.10 3.77 -18.53
N ARG A 215 -0.93 2.87 -19.05
CA ARG A 215 -0.69 2.32 -20.40
C ARG A 215 -1.25 3.28 -21.46
N ARG A 216 -0.45 3.61 -22.49
CA ARG A 216 -0.94 4.37 -23.67
C ARG A 216 -2.11 3.65 -24.32
N ASP A 217 -2.07 2.32 -24.37
CA ASP A 217 -3.14 1.47 -24.86
C ASP A 217 -3.44 0.39 -23.82
N ALA A 218 -4.63 0.43 -23.23
CA ALA A 218 -5.01 -0.53 -22.21
C ALA A 218 -5.39 -1.92 -22.76
N THR A 219 -5.52 -2.05 -24.09
CA THR A 219 -5.73 -3.35 -24.74
C THR A 219 -4.45 -4.16 -24.83
N VAL A 220 -3.29 -3.50 -24.74
CA VAL A 220 -1.98 -4.16 -24.73
C VAL A 220 -1.68 -4.71 -23.34
N LEU A 221 -1.35 -6.00 -23.29
CA LEU A 221 -0.92 -6.68 -22.06
C LEU A 221 0.45 -6.16 -21.62
N LEU A 222 0.54 -5.83 -20.33
CA LEU A 222 1.78 -5.34 -19.75
C LEU A 222 2.61 -6.49 -19.19
N HIS A 223 3.86 -6.61 -19.63
CA HIS A 223 4.79 -7.63 -19.16
C HIS A 223 5.84 -7.00 -18.23
N PRO A 224 6.18 -7.60 -17.07
CA PRO A 224 7.12 -7.03 -16.11
C PRO A 224 8.54 -6.85 -16.66
N GLU A 225 8.93 -7.64 -17.66
CA GLU A 225 10.25 -7.55 -18.30
C GLU A 225 10.30 -6.54 -19.46
N LYS A 226 9.13 -6.02 -19.89
CA LYS A 226 8.99 -5.13 -21.05
C LYS A 226 8.40 -3.78 -20.65
N LEU A 227 8.75 -3.29 -19.46
CA LEU A 227 8.25 -2.02 -18.94
C LEU A 227 8.91 -0.80 -19.62
N GLY A 228 10.08 -0.98 -20.24
CA GLY A 228 10.78 0.07 -20.98
C GLY A 228 10.21 0.38 -22.36
N ASP A 229 9.26 -0.42 -22.84
CA ASP A 229 8.67 -0.23 -24.17
C ASP A 229 7.77 1.01 -24.23
N SER A 230 7.57 1.55 -25.45
CA SER A 230 6.79 2.75 -25.75
C SER A 230 5.31 2.70 -25.36
N ALA A 231 4.87 1.61 -24.72
CA ALA A 231 3.49 1.35 -24.30
C ALA A 231 3.13 2.01 -22.96
N LEU A 232 4.12 2.40 -22.13
CA LEU A 232 3.88 3.02 -20.83
C LEU A 232 4.11 4.52 -20.82
N VAL A 233 3.34 5.21 -19.98
CA VAL A 233 3.53 6.61 -19.59
C VAL A 233 3.56 6.64 -18.08
N VAL A 234 4.44 7.45 -17.50
CA VAL A 234 4.40 7.72 -16.05
C VAL A 234 3.81 9.11 -15.85
N ALA A 235 2.69 9.18 -15.16
CA ALA A 235 1.95 10.42 -14.93
C ALA A 235 1.79 10.67 -13.43
N THR A 236 1.55 11.92 -13.04
CA THR A 236 1.18 12.22 -11.66
C THR A 236 -0.22 11.69 -11.35
N CYS A 237 -0.47 11.34 -10.09
CA CYS A 237 -1.79 10.96 -9.60
C CYS A 237 -2.87 12.00 -9.95
N ARG A 238 -2.52 13.29 -9.89
CA ARG A 238 -3.37 14.39 -10.34
C ARG A 238 -3.75 14.27 -11.81
N ALA A 239 -2.78 14.09 -12.70
CA ALA A 239 -3.02 14.00 -14.15
C ALA A 239 -3.89 12.78 -14.49
N VAL A 240 -3.62 11.65 -13.85
CA VAL A 240 -4.43 10.43 -13.95
C VAL A 240 -5.88 10.69 -13.51
N GLY A 241 -6.09 11.38 -12.39
CA GLY A 241 -7.43 11.75 -11.94
C GLY A 241 -8.19 12.61 -12.95
N ALA A 242 -7.49 13.53 -13.63
CA ALA A 242 -8.07 14.35 -14.70
C ALA A 242 -8.46 13.51 -15.93
N TRP A 243 -7.58 12.63 -16.39
CA TRP A 243 -7.89 11.67 -17.46
C TRP A 243 -9.10 10.79 -17.12
N MET A 244 -9.20 10.33 -15.87
CA MET A 244 -10.34 9.57 -15.40
C MET A 244 -11.65 10.38 -15.41
N ARG A 245 -11.61 11.71 -15.37
CA ARG A 245 -12.79 12.57 -15.55
C ARG A 245 -13.06 12.95 -17.01
N GLY A 246 -12.19 12.54 -17.95
CA GLY A 246 -12.28 12.96 -19.35
C GLY A 246 -11.73 14.36 -19.60
N GLU A 247 -10.88 14.86 -18.70
CA GLU A 247 -10.17 16.13 -18.87
C GLU A 247 -8.83 15.90 -19.58
N GLU A 248 -8.42 16.87 -20.38
CA GLU A 248 -7.08 16.90 -20.97
C GLU A 248 -6.04 17.28 -19.91
N ARG A 249 -4.89 16.58 -19.92
CA ARG A 249 -3.69 16.99 -19.19
C ARG A 249 -2.44 16.74 -20.01
N GLY A 250 -1.57 17.76 -20.06
CA GLY A 250 -0.30 17.76 -20.80
C GLY A 250 -0.43 17.33 -22.26
N GLY A 251 -1.47 17.81 -22.96
CA GLY A 251 -1.71 17.50 -24.37
C GLY A 251 -2.26 16.10 -24.65
N LEU A 252 -2.60 15.34 -23.60
CA LEU A 252 -3.15 13.99 -23.70
C LEU A 252 -4.53 13.91 -23.05
N LEU A 253 -5.40 13.13 -23.70
CA LEU A 253 -6.74 12.82 -23.25
C LEU A 253 -6.94 11.30 -23.23
N TRP A 254 -7.58 10.78 -22.19
CA TRP A 254 -7.97 9.39 -22.14
C TRP A 254 -9.30 9.16 -22.86
N ASN A 255 -9.24 8.44 -23.98
CA ASN A 255 -10.43 8.01 -24.70
C ASN A 255 -10.97 6.71 -24.08
N ARG A 256 -12.10 6.81 -23.37
CA ARG A 256 -12.75 5.67 -22.70
C ARG A 256 -13.28 4.61 -23.67
N VAL A 257 -13.65 4.99 -24.90
CA VAL A 257 -14.21 4.09 -25.92
C VAL A 257 -13.10 3.24 -26.52
N THR A 258 -12.03 3.87 -27.00
CA THR A 258 -10.89 3.17 -27.60
C THR A 258 -9.94 2.58 -26.56
N LYS A 259 -10.06 3.01 -25.30
CA LYS A 259 -9.19 2.64 -24.18
C LYS A 259 -7.72 2.99 -24.46
N LYS A 260 -7.51 4.19 -25.02
CA LYS A 260 -6.18 4.72 -25.38
C LYS A 260 -6.01 6.16 -24.93
N LEU A 261 -4.77 6.53 -24.60
CA LEU A 261 -4.36 7.93 -24.55
C LEU A 261 -4.23 8.45 -25.99
N VAL A 262 -4.96 9.51 -26.29
CA VAL A 262 -4.90 10.22 -27.57
C VAL A 262 -4.35 11.62 -27.33
N LYS A 263 -3.77 12.22 -28.37
CA LYS A 263 -3.44 13.65 -28.35
C LYS A 263 -4.76 14.42 -28.38
N ALA A 264 -4.93 15.36 -27.46
CA ALA A 264 -6.12 16.20 -27.38
C ALA A 264 -6.20 17.18 -28.56
#